data_AF-A0A2G9TGE7-F1
#
_entry.id   AF-A0A2G9TGE7-F1
#
_cell.length_a   1.000
_cell.length_b   1.000
_cell.length_c   1.000
_cell.angle_alpha   90.00
_cell.angle_beta   90.00
_cell.angle_gamma   90.00
#
_symmetry.space_group_name_H-M   'P 1'
#
loop_
_entity.id
_entity.type
_entity.pdbx_description
1 polymer ?
#
loop_
_entity_poly.entity_id
_entity_poly.type
_entity_poly.pdbx_seq_one_letter_code
_entity_poly.pdbx_strand_id
1 'polypeptide(L)'
;HGHNELDEPMFTQPLMYQKIKQQPTALEKYQEHITHEGVVNEQYIKDELTKYGQILEDAYENAQKVSYLRNRDWLDSPWDDFFKHRDPLKLVSTGVDEDTIRLIIDKFGSYPEGFHLHRGLERILKGRKQMLKENSLDWACGEALAFGSLLKENIHVRLSGQDVERGTFSHRHHVLHDQLIDQKTYNPLNDLQDGQAHYTVCNSSLSEFAVLGFEL
;
A
#
# COMPACT_ATOMS: atom_id res chain seq x y z
N HIS A 1 27.43 -24.08 -7.91
CA HIS A 1 27.92 -22.84 -8.54
C HIS A 1 28.20 -21.79 -7.48
N GLY A 2 28.83 -20.67 -7.84
CA GLY A 2 29.06 -19.53 -6.95
C GLY A 2 27.83 -18.65 -6.77
N HIS A 3 28.02 -17.34 -6.57
CA HIS A 3 26.88 -16.41 -6.46
C HIS A 3 26.06 -16.34 -7.76
N ASN A 4 26.72 -16.54 -8.90
CA ASN A 4 26.12 -16.85 -10.19
C ASN A 4 26.84 -18.06 -10.82
N GLU A 5 26.33 -18.58 -11.93
CA GLU A 5 26.79 -19.82 -12.54
C GLU A 5 28.24 -19.77 -13.05
N LEU A 6 28.73 -18.58 -13.39
CA LEU A 6 30.08 -18.33 -13.92
C LEU A 6 31.09 -17.92 -12.84
N ASP A 7 30.64 -17.70 -11.61
CA ASP A 7 31.46 -17.31 -10.48
C ASP A 7 32.24 -18.51 -9.92
N GLU A 8 33.50 -18.28 -9.52
CA GLU A 8 34.39 -19.29 -8.92
C GLU A 8 34.46 -19.08 -7.40
N PRO A 9 33.61 -19.77 -6.62
CA PRO A 9 33.47 -19.51 -5.20
C PRO A 9 34.59 -20.12 -4.36
N MET A 10 35.42 -21.01 -4.91
CA MET A 10 36.56 -21.57 -4.17
C MET A 10 37.63 -20.51 -3.85
N PHE A 11 37.65 -19.38 -4.56
CA PHE A 11 38.55 -18.27 -4.26
C PHE A 11 38.34 -17.67 -2.86
N THR A 12 37.10 -17.71 -2.36
CA THR A 12 36.75 -17.10 -1.06
C THR A 12 36.27 -18.13 -0.04
N GLN A 13 35.65 -19.24 -0.46
CA GLN A 13 35.04 -20.24 0.43
C GLN A 13 35.49 -21.69 0.11
N PRO A 14 36.80 -21.99 0.05
CA PRO A 14 37.31 -23.27 -0.48
C PRO A 14 36.86 -24.50 0.31
N LEU A 15 36.91 -24.46 1.66
CA LEU A 15 36.54 -25.61 2.49
C LEU A 15 35.04 -25.94 2.42
N MET A 16 34.20 -24.91 2.30
CA MET A 16 32.76 -25.08 2.14
C MET A 16 32.45 -25.79 0.81
N TYR A 17 33.06 -25.32 -0.28
CA TYR A 17 32.83 -25.90 -1.60
C TYR A 17 33.44 -27.29 -1.79
N GLN A 18 34.54 -27.61 -1.10
CA GLN A 18 35.03 -28.99 -1.02
C GLN A 18 33.99 -29.94 -0.42
N LYS A 19 33.30 -29.52 0.65
CA LYS A 19 32.22 -30.31 1.26
C LYS A 19 30.99 -30.39 0.36
N ILE A 20 30.56 -29.26 -0.23
CA ILE A 20 29.40 -29.22 -1.14
C ILE A 20 29.62 -30.15 -2.33
N LYS A 21 30.83 -30.18 -2.92
CA LYS A 21 31.17 -31.04 -4.06
C LYS A 21 31.08 -32.54 -3.74
N GLN A 22 31.18 -32.92 -2.47
CA GLN A 22 31.05 -34.31 -2.01
C GLN A 22 29.60 -34.70 -1.70
N GLN A 23 28.67 -33.76 -1.68
CA GLN A 23 27.27 -34.04 -1.38
C GLN A 23 26.50 -34.40 -2.66
N PRO A 24 25.73 -35.50 -2.67
CA PRO A 24 24.75 -35.71 -3.72
C PRO A 24 23.70 -34.60 -3.70
N THR A 25 23.11 -34.33 -4.86
CA THR A 25 22.10 -33.28 -5.02
C THR A 25 20.84 -33.61 -4.22
N ALA A 26 20.04 -32.60 -3.90
CA ALA A 26 18.77 -32.81 -3.21
C ALA A 26 17.82 -33.73 -4.00
N LEU A 27 17.86 -33.65 -5.33
CA LEU A 27 17.05 -34.50 -6.22
C LEU A 27 17.48 -35.97 -6.15
N GLU A 28 18.78 -36.26 -6.26
CA GLU A 28 19.31 -37.63 -6.16
C GLU A 28 18.98 -38.25 -4.79
N LYS A 29 19.19 -37.51 -3.69
CA LYS A 29 18.85 -37.97 -2.34
C LYS A 29 17.37 -38.32 -2.21
N TYR A 30 16.48 -37.49 -2.78
CA TYR A 30 15.05 -37.74 -2.74
C TYR A 30 14.65 -38.95 -3.59
N GLN A 31 15.24 -39.10 -4.78
CA GLN A 31 15.04 -40.25 -5.68
C GLN A 31 15.44 -41.57 -5.02
N GLU A 32 16.61 -41.62 -4.39
CA GLU A 32 17.08 -42.79 -3.63
C GLU A 32 16.11 -43.14 -2.50
N HIS A 33 15.65 -42.13 -1.76
CA HIS A 33 14.74 -42.31 -0.63
C HIS A 33 13.40 -42.93 -1.06
N ILE A 34 12.72 -42.34 -2.04
CA ILE A 34 11.39 -42.83 -2.49
C ILE A 34 11.46 -44.18 -3.22
N THR A 35 12.62 -44.49 -3.82
CA THR A 35 12.88 -45.82 -4.42
C THR A 35 13.09 -46.86 -3.33
N HIS A 36 13.86 -46.53 -2.28
CA HIS A 36 14.08 -47.42 -1.14
C HIS A 36 12.79 -47.71 -0.36
N GLU A 37 11.88 -46.73 -0.27
CA GLU A 37 10.54 -46.93 0.31
C GLU A 37 9.58 -47.72 -0.60
N GLY A 38 9.98 -48.02 -1.84
CA GLY A 38 9.17 -48.75 -2.80
C GLY A 38 7.97 -47.96 -3.35
N VAL A 39 7.95 -46.63 -3.17
CA VAL A 39 6.89 -45.75 -3.66
C VAL A 39 6.93 -45.66 -5.19
N VAL A 40 8.14 -45.63 -5.75
CA VAL A 40 8.39 -45.59 -7.20
C VAL A 40 9.51 -46.56 -7.57
N ASN A 41 9.65 -46.82 -8.87
CA ASN A 41 10.78 -47.56 -9.43
C ASN A 41 11.69 -46.64 -10.26
N GLU A 42 12.87 -47.13 -10.63
CA GLU A 42 13.84 -46.37 -11.43
C GLU A 42 13.28 -45.91 -12.78
N GLN A 43 12.42 -46.73 -13.40
CA GLN A 43 11.80 -46.39 -14.68
C GLN A 43 10.89 -45.16 -14.56
N TYR A 44 10.07 -45.11 -13.51
CA TYR A 44 9.20 -43.96 -13.23
C TYR A 44 10.01 -42.66 -13.06
N ILE A 45 11.13 -42.70 -12.33
CA ILE A 45 12.00 -41.54 -12.14
C ILE A 45 12.54 -41.06 -13.48
N LYS A 46 13.03 -41.97 -14.33
CA LYS A 46 13.57 -41.65 -15.66
C LYS A 46 12.51 -41.03 -16.58
N ASP A 47 11.30 -41.56 -16.54
CA ASP A 47 10.17 -41.07 -17.33
C ASP A 47 9.77 -39.65 -16.90
N GLU A 48 9.69 -39.38 -15.60
CA GLU A 48 9.40 -38.03 -15.08
C GLU A 48 10.52 -37.03 -15.38
N LEU A 49 11.80 -37.42 -15.31
CA LEU A 49 12.91 -36.54 -15.72
C LEU A 49 12.83 -36.19 -17.20
N THR A 50 12.49 -37.16 -18.05
CA THR A 50 12.35 -36.97 -19.50
C THR A 50 11.17 -36.05 -19.81
N LYS A 51 10.04 -36.29 -19.14
CA LYS A 51 8.85 -35.44 -19.25
C LYS A 51 9.12 -34.01 -18.82
N TYR A 52 9.84 -33.81 -17.71
CA TYR A 52 10.21 -32.46 -17.26
C TYR A 52 11.18 -31.79 -18.24
N GLY A 53 12.15 -32.54 -18.77
CA GLY A 53 13.03 -32.06 -19.84
C GLY A 53 12.25 -31.61 -21.07
N GLN A 54 11.23 -32.36 -21.49
CA GLN A 54 10.37 -32.00 -22.61
C GLN A 54 9.58 -30.72 -22.33
N ILE A 55 9.07 -30.53 -21.10
CA ILE A 55 8.40 -29.28 -20.72
C ILE A 55 9.34 -28.08 -20.87
N LEU A 56 10.61 -28.22 -20.47
CA LEU A 56 11.60 -27.15 -20.62
C LEU A 56 11.94 -26.87 -22.08
N GLU A 57 12.08 -27.91 -22.91
CA GLU A 57 12.37 -27.77 -24.34
C GLU A 57 11.19 -27.13 -25.08
N ASP A 58 9.96 -27.60 -24.84
CA ASP A 58 8.75 -27.03 -25.42
C ASP A 58 8.60 -25.55 -25.02
N ALA A 59 8.89 -25.21 -23.75
CA ALA A 59 8.89 -23.83 -23.28
C ALA A 59 9.95 -22.97 -23.98
N TYR A 60 11.16 -23.51 -24.19
CA TYR A 60 12.24 -22.85 -24.92
C TYR A 60 11.85 -22.59 -26.39
N GLU A 61 11.34 -23.58 -27.10
CA GLU A 61 10.85 -23.44 -28.47
C GLU A 61 9.70 -22.42 -28.57
N ASN A 62 8.78 -22.45 -27.61
CA ASN A 62 7.65 -21.52 -27.58
C ASN A 62 8.12 -20.09 -27.31
N ALA A 63 9.10 -19.89 -26.43
CA ALA A 63 9.68 -18.58 -26.16
C ALA A 63 10.31 -17.97 -27.43
N GLN A 64 10.91 -18.78 -28.31
CA GLN A 64 11.46 -18.31 -29.60
C GLN A 64 10.38 -17.81 -30.56
N LYS A 65 9.14 -18.30 -30.43
CA LYS A 65 7.99 -17.91 -31.27
C LYS A 65 7.32 -16.62 -30.79
N VAL A 66 7.62 -16.17 -29.56
CA VAL A 66 7.05 -14.93 -29.00
C VAL A 66 7.70 -13.73 -29.69
N SER A 67 6.91 -12.98 -30.47
CA SER A 67 7.37 -11.82 -31.25
C SER A 67 7.22 -10.48 -30.53
N TYR A 68 6.52 -10.45 -29.40
CA TYR A 68 6.35 -9.26 -28.57
C TYR A 68 6.19 -9.63 -27.10
N LEU A 69 6.83 -8.89 -26.21
CA LEU A 69 6.67 -9.02 -24.76
C LEU A 69 5.48 -8.18 -24.30
N ARG A 70 4.48 -8.81 -23.67
CA ARG A 70 3.45 -8.09 -22.91
C ARG A 70 3.88 -7.99 -21.46
N ASN A 71 4.49 -6.87 -21.08
CA ASN A 71 4.80 -6.58 -19.67
C ASN A 71 3.54 -6.40 -18.78
N ARG A 72 2.33 -6.43 -19.37
CA ARG A 72 1.06 -6.32 -18.64
C ARG A 72 0.70 -7.58 -17.86
N ASP A 73 1.18 -8.75 -18.26
CA ASP A 73 0.76 -10.01 -17.60
C ASP A 73 1.28 -10.08 -16.14
N TRP A 74 2.27 -9.25 -15.78
CA TRP A 74 2.87 -9.15 -14.45
C TRP A 74 2.31 -8.00 -13.61
N LEU A 75 1.52 -7.12 -14.24
CA LEU A 75 0.91 -5.94 -13.62
C LEU A 75 -0.59 -6.04 -13.84
N ASP A 76 -1.24 -6.80 -12.97
CA ASP A 76 -2.70 -6.90 -12.93
C ASP A 76 -3.24 -5.57 -12.36
N SER A 77 -3.29 -4.55 -13.21
CA SER A 77 -3.87 -3.26 -12.86
C SER A 77 -5.35 -3.30 -13.21
N PRO A 78 -6.27 -3.27 -12.24
CA PRO A 78 -7.71 -3.18 -12.52
C PRO A 78 -8.14 -1.81 -13.11
N TRP A 79 -7.18 -0.98 -13.55
CA TRP A 79 -7.36 0.43 -13.90
C TRP A 79 -7.28 0.66 -15.40
N ASP A 80 -7.86 -0.27 -16.17
CA ASP A 80 -7.75 -0.31 -17.62
C ASP A 80 -8.17 0.99 -18.29
N ASP A 81 -9.21 1.66 -17.79
CA ASP A 81 -9.76 2.86 -18.40
C ASP A 81 -9.22 4.17 -17.80
N PHE A 82 -8.49 4.09 -16.68
CA PHE A 82 -8.02 5.26 -15.95
C PHE A 82 -7.06 6.12 -16.78
N PHE A 83 -6.20 5.49 -17.59
CA PHE A 83 -5.17 6.17 -18.38
C PHE A 83 -5.55 6.38 -19.86
N LYS A 84 -6.55 5.67 -20.38
CA LYS A 84 -6.85 5.65 -21.83
C LYS A 84 -7.49 6.95 -22.35
N HIS A 85 -8.16 7.71 -21.49
CA HIS A 85 -9.05 8.80 -21.91
C HIS A 85 -8.74 10.16 -21.27
N ARG A 86 -7.57 10.34 -20.65
CA ARG A 86 -7.17 11.63 -20.07
C ARG A 86 -6.37 12.47 -21.07
N ASP A 87 -6.84 13.69 -21.30
CA ASP A 87 -6.04 14.75 -21.91
C ASP A 87 -5.22 15.46 -20.83
N PRO A 88 -3.87 15.37 -20.84
CA PRO A 88 -3.02 15.96 -19.82
C PRO A 88 -3.07 17.49 -19.81
N LEU A 89 -3.53 18.14 -20.88
CA LEU A 89 -3.63 19.60 -20.98
C LEU A 89 -4.98 20.15 -20.49
N LYS A 90 -5.96 19.27 -20.22
CA LYS A 90 -7.30 19.68 -19.81
C LYS A 90 -7.43 19.66 -18.29
N LEU A 91 -7.68 20.84 -17.71
CA LEU A 91 -8.06 20.97 -16.31
C LEU A 91 -9.51 20.53 -16.12
N VAL A 92 -9.73 19.63 -15.17
CA VAL A 92 -11.08 19.25 -14.74
C VAL A 92 -11.63 20.27 -13.75
N SER A 93 -12.95 20.45 -13.74
CA SER A 93 -13.60 21.26 -12.70
C SER A 93 -13.51 20.55 -11.37
N THR A 94 -12.87 21.17 -10.38
CA THR A 94 -12.69 20.63 -9.02
C THR A 94 -13.47 21.42 -7.95
N GLY A 95 -14.28 22.39 -8.38
CA GLY A 95 -15.13 23.15 -7.47
C GLY A 95 -16.23 22.28 -6.86
N VAL A 96 -16.55 22.55 -5.59
CA VAL A 96 -17.64 21.91 -4.83
C VAL A 96 -18.71 22.94 -4.51
N ASP A 97 -19.94 22.48 -4.28
CA ASP A 97 -21.04 23.36 -3.91
C ASP A 97 -20.89 23.91 -2.48
N GLU A 98 -21.55 25.04 -2.22
CA GLU A 98 -21.45 25.73 -0.93
C GLU A 98 -22.03 24.92 0.24
N ASP A 99 -23.04 24.08 -0.01
CA ASP A 99 -23.63 23.23 1.03
C ASP A 99 -22.65 22.13 1.46
N THR A 100 -21.91 21.55 0.52
CA THR A 100 -20.79 20.62 0.79
C THR A 100 -19.70 21.30 1.61
N ILE A 101 -19.31 22.53 1.27
CA ILE A 101 -18.32 23.31 2.04
C ILE A 101 -18.80 23.51 3.48
N ARG A 102 -20.05 23.95 3.65
CA ARG A 102 -20.65 24.19 4.97
C ARG A 102 -20.71 22.91 5.81
N LEU A 103 -21.16 21.81 5.22
CA LEU A 103 -21.21 20.50 5.89
C LEU A 103 -19.83 20.07 6.40
N ILE A 104 -18.83 20.10 5.52
CA ILE A 104 -17.48 19.63 5.86
C ILE A 104 -16.89 20.47 6.98
N ILE A 105 -16.94 21.81 6.88
CA ILE A 105 -16.38 22.68 7.91
C ILE A 105 -17.16 22.58 9.23
N ASP A 106 -18.49 22.44 9.19
CA ASP A 106 -19.27 22.29 10.41
C ASP A 106 -18.91 20.99 11.15
N LYS A 107 -18.79 19.87 10.43
CA LYS A 107 -18.31 18.59 11.00
C LYS A 107 -16.87 18.69 11.47
N PHE A 108 -15.97 19.25 10.66
CA PHE A 108 -14.55 19.40 10.98
C PHE A 108 -14.26 20.34 12.16
N GLY A 109 -15.19 21.27 12.44
CA GLY A 109 -15.20 22.12 13.62
C GLY A 109 -16.01 21.56 14.80
N SER A 110 -16.42 20.30 14.77
CA SER A 110 -17.27 19.66 15.79
C SER A 110 -16.67 18.38 16.36
N TYR A 111 -17.27 17.90 17.45
CA TYR A 111 -16.96 16.63 18.11
C TYR A 111 -18.25 16.07 18.73
N PRO A 112 -18.35 14.76 18.98
CA PRO A 112 -19.58 14.14 19.47
C PRO A 112 -19.87 14.51 20.93
N GLU A 113 -21.15 14.42 21.31
CA GLU A 113 -21.57 14.64 22.69
C GLU A 113 -20.86 13.66 23.66
N GLY A 114 -20.46 14.15 24.84
CA GLY A 114 -19.72 13.35 25.82
C GLY A 114 -18.26 13.08 25.46
N PHE A 115 -17.70 13.78 24.46
CA PHE A 115 -16.26 13.78 24.17
C PHE A 115 -15.54 14.88 24.95
N HIS A 116 -14.53 14.52 25.75
CA HIS A 116 -13.81 15.49 26.57
C HIS A 116 -12.61 16.03 25.79
N LEU A 117 -12.81 17.17 25.12
CA LEU A 117 -11.77 17.78 24.30
C LEU A 117 -10.80 18.64 25.12
N HIS A 118 -9.54 18.74 24.69
CA HIS A 118 -8.60 19.71 25.25
C HIS A 118 -9.07 21.15 25.00
N ARG A 119 -9.04 22.01 26.03
CA ARG A 119 -9.53 23.41 25.96
C ARG A 119 -8.92 24.23 24.81
N GLY A 120 -7.64 24.00 24.51
CA GLY A 120 -6.96 24.66 23.39
C GLY A 120 -7.56 24.28 22.02
N LEU A 121 -8.00 23.03 21.87
CA LEU A 121 -8.63 22.55 20.63
C LEU A 121 -10.04 23.09 20.49
N GLU A 122 -10.80 23.27 21.58
CA GLU A 122 -12.13 23.89 21.49
C GLU A 122 -12.10 25.26 20.82
N ARG A 123 -11.08 26.07 21.13
CA ARG A 123 -10.89 27.39 20.50
C ARG A 123 -10.60 27.25 19.00
N ILE A 124 -9.76 26.29 18.63
CA ILE A 124 -9.41 26.04 17.22
C ILE A 124 -10.65 25.58 16.43
N LEU A 125 -11.41 24.62 16.96
CA LEU A 125 -12.61 24.10 16.32
C LEU A 125 -13.70 25.16 16.15
N LYS A 126 -13.95 25.98 17.18
CA LYS A 126 -14.84 27.16 17.09
C LYS A 126 -14.34 28.16 16.05
N GLY A 127 -13.03 28.37 15.98
CA GLY A 127 -12.38 29.24 15.00
C GLY A 127 -12.65 28.82 13.56
N ARG A 128 -12.59 27.52 13.25
CA ARG A 128 -12.89 26.98 11.90
C ARG A 128 -14.30 27.36 11.44
N LYS A 129 -15.31 27.18 12.31
CA LYS A 129 -16.69 27.57 12.01
C LYS A 129 -16.85 29.08 11.81
N GLN A 130 -16.08 29.88 12.53
CA GLN A 130 -16.10 31.33 12.39
C GLN A 130 -15.46 31.79 11.07
N MET A 131 -14.32 31.18 10.69
CA MET A 131 -13.65 31.46 9.42
C MET A 131 -14.56 31.22 8.21
N LEU A 132 -15.42 30.20 8.26
CA LEU A 132 -16.40 29.97 7.20
C LEU A 132 -17.39 31.14 7.07
N LYS A 133 -17.89 31.68 8.19
CA LYS A 133 -18.83 32.81 8.19
C LYS A 133 -18.18 34.11 7.69
N GLU A 134 -16.89 34.26 7.94
CA GLU A 134 -16.08 35.40 7.52
C GLU A 134 -15.47 35.23 6.12
N ASN A 135 -15.68 34.07 5.49
CA ASN A 135 -15.06 33.69 4.21
C ASN A 135 -13.52 33.82 4.24
N SER A 136 -12.91 33.39 5.35
CA SER A 136 -11.49 33.55 5.68
C SER A 136 -10.81 32.21 6.03
N LEU A 137 -11.17 31.14 5.30
CA LEU A 137 -10.67 29.78 5.53
C LEU A 137 -9.15 29.69 5.37
N ASP A 138 -8.52 28.98 6.29
CA ASP A 138 -7.08 28.75 6.31
C ASP A 138 -6.67 27.46 5.56
N TRP A 139 -5.36 27.17 5.57
CA TRP A 139 -4.81 26.00 4.87
C TRP A 139 -5.36 24.67 5.40
N ALA A 140 -5.56 24.54 6.71
CA ALA A 140 -6.09 23.33 7.31
C ALA A 140 -7.57 23.12 6.92
N CYS A 141 -8.35 24.20 6.85
CA CYS A 141 -9.72 24.14 6.33
C CYS A 141 -9.74 23.77 4.84
N GLY A 142 -8.83 24.33 4.03
CA GLY A 142 -8.70 23.97 2.62
C GLY A 142 -8.36 22.49 2.40
N GLU A 143 -7.42 21.95 3.19
CA GLU A 143 -7.07 20.52 3.17
C GLU A 143 -8.27 19.64 3.56
N ALA A 144 -8.98 20.00 4.64
CA ALA A 144 -10.16 19.28 5.10
C ALA A 144 -11.31 19.32 4.07
N LEU A 145 -11.49 20.45 3.37
CA LEU A 145 -12.45 20.57 2.28
C LEU A 145 -12.12 19.62 1.12
N ALA A 146 -10.86 19.60 0.69
CA ALA A 146 -10.42 18.73 -0.40
C ALA A 146 -10.56 17.24 -0.03
N PHE A 147 -10.17 16.85 1.18
CA PHE A 147 -10.32 15.46 1.61
C PHE A 147 -11.79 15.10 1.81
N GLY A 148 -12.54 15.96 2.50
CA GLY A 148 -13.96 15.75 2.78
C GLY A 148 -14.81 15.62 1.52
N SER A 149 -14.53 16.40 0.47
CA SER A 149 -15.26 16.30 -0.78
C SER A 149 -14.98 14.98 -1.51
N LEU A 150 -13.71 14.57 -1.59
CA LEU A 150 -13.33 13.27 -2.16
C LEU A 150 -14.01 12.11 -1.43
N LEU A 151 -14.03 12.16 -0.09
CA LEU A 151 -14.67 11.13 0.72
C LEU A 151 -16.18 11.04 0.45
N LYS A 152 -16.86 12.18 0.29
CA LYS A 152 -18.29 12.22 -0.10
C LYS A 152 -18.54 11.67 -1.50
N GLU A 153 -17.58 11.81 -2.41
CA GLU A 153 -17.60 11.22 -3.77
C GLU A 153 -17.17 9.75 -3.78
N ASN A 154 -17.04 9.11 -2.61
CA ASN A 154 -16.61 7.73 -2.43
C ASN A 154 -15.18 7.46 -2.95
N ILE A 155 -14.31 8.47 -2.87
CA ILE A 155 -12.88 8.37 -3.17
C ILE A 155 -12.13 8.27 -1.85
N HIS A 156 -11.42 7.16 -1.65
CA HIS A 156 -10.62 6.92 -0.47
C HIS A 156 -9.44 7.89 -0.39
N VAL A 157 -9.19 8.41 0.81
CA VAL A 157 -8.01 9.24 1.10
C VAL A 157 -7.20 8.55 2.17
N ARG A 158 -5.88 8.42 1.94
CA ARG A 158 -4.91 7.96 2.92
C ARG A 158 -3.88 9.05 3.18
N LEU A 159 -3.67 9.38 4.45
CA LEU A 159 -2.63 10.31 4.91
C LEU A 159 -1.73 9.57 5.89
N SER A 160 -0.47 9.38 5.51
CA SER A 160 0.52 8.64 6.28
C SER A 160 1.76 9.49 6.53
N GLY A 161 2.33 9.40 7.73
CA GLY A 161 3.57 10.08 8.09
C GLY A 161 3.69 10.35 9.58
N GLN A 162 4.82 10.90 10.01
CA GLN A 162 5.07 11.19 11.42
C GLN A 162 4.19 12.35 11.90
N ASP A 163 3.46 12.14 12.99
CA ASP A 163 2.56 13.13 13.62
C ASP A 163 1.51 13.75 12.69
N VAL A 164 1.15 13.07 11.58
CA VAL A 164 0.23 13.64 10.58
C VAL A 164 -1.19 13.85 11.13
N GLU A 165 -1.64 13.05 12.10
CA GLU A 165 -2.98 13.16 12.68
C GLU A 165 -3.24 14.53 13.34
N ARG A 166 -2.25 15.02 14.10
CA ARG A 166 -2.25 16.37 14.68
C ARG A 166 -1.72 17.40 13.69
N GLY A 167 -0.74 16.99 12.88
CA GLY A 167 0.16 17.82 12.13
C GLY A 167 1.36 18.27 12.97
N THR A 168 2.55 18.25 12.35
CA THR A 168 3.81 18.70 12.96
C THR A 168 3.68 20.10 13.56
N PHE A 169 3.06 21.04 12.81
CA PHE A 169 2.82 22.42 13.26
C PHE A 169 1.51 22.61 14.05
N SER A 170 0.88 21.53 14.51
CA SER A 170 -0.38 21.57 15.28
C SER A 170 -1.49 22.39 14.59
N HIS A 171 -1.64 22.23 13.28
CA HIS A 171 -2.63 22.95 12.47
C HIS A 171 -3.81 22.06 12.05
N ARG A 172 -3.56 20.75 11.91
CA ARG A 172 -4.46 19.83 11.22
C ARG A 172 -5.56 19.26 12.12
N HIS A 173 -5.18 18.60 13.22
CA HIS A 173 -6.14 17.99 14.16
C HIS A 173 -7.25 17.17 13.46
N HIS A 174 -6.86 16.26 12.56
CA HIS A 174 -7.79 15.33 11.90
C HIS A 174 -8.25 14.22 12.84
N VAL A 175 -7.41 13.88 13.83
CA VAL A 175 -7.79 13.00 14.93
C VAL A 175 -7.79 13.80 16.22
N LEU A 176 -8.92 13.74 16.92
CA LEU A 176 -9.10 14.31 18.25
C LEU A 176 -8.96 13.17 19.28
N HIS A 177 -8.34 13.46 20.42
CA HIS A 177 -8.16 12.51 21.52
C HIS A 177 -8.95 12.97 22.74
N ASP A 178 -9.74 12.07 23.33
CA ASP A 178 -10.47 12.32 24.57
C ASP A 178 -9.47 12.48 25.73
N GLN A 179 -9.65 13.51 26.55
CA GLN A 179 -8.73 13.83 27.64
C GLN A 179 -8.95 12.97 28.89
N LEU A 180 -10.08 12.27 29.00
CA LEU A 180 -10.44 11.45 30.17
C LEU A 180 -10.40 9.95 29.89
N ILE A 181 -10.56 9.54 28.63
CA ILE A 181 -10.61 8.12 28.24
C ILE A 181 -9.44 7.83 27.32
N ASP A 182 -8.52 6.97 27.78
CA ASP A 182 -7.35 6.57 27.00
C ASP A 182 -7.76 5.92 25.66
N GLN A 183 -6.98 6.19 24.62
CA GLN A 183 -7.16 5.69 23.24
C GLN A 183 -8.52 5.98 22.58
N LYS A 184 -9.42 6.73 23.22
CA LYS A 184 -10.67 7.16 22.60
C LYS A 184 -10.37 8.32 21.65
N THR A 185 -10.47 8.04 20.35
CA THR A 185 -10.25 9.01 19.29
C THR A 185 -11.52 9.32 18.52
N TYR A 186 -11.56 10.49 17.90
CA TYR A 186 -12.62 10.89 16.98
C TYR A 186 -12.02 11.56 15.76
N ASN A 187 -12.41 11.11 14.57
CA ASN A 187 -12.01 11.68 13.29
C ASN A 187 -13.23 12.33 12.62
N PRO A 188 -13.34 13.68 12.64
CA PRO A 188 -14.50 14.37 12.09
C PRO A 188 -14.74 14.12 10.60
N LEU A 189 -13.69 13.84 9.82
CA LEU A 189 -13.81 13.60 8.37
C LEU A 189 -14.36 12.21 8.03
N ASN A 190 -14.44 11.30 9.01
CA ASN A 190 -15.13 10.01 8.86
C ASN A 190 -16.61 10.07 9.26
N ASP A 191 -17.13 11.24 9.67
CA ASP A 191 -18.52 11.45 10.10
C ASP A 191 -19.18 12.62 9.31
N LEU A 192 -19.01 12.64 7.98
CA LEU A 192 -19.62 13.65 7.09
C LEU A 192 -21.00 13.22 6.60
N GLN A 193 -21.16 11.96 6.17
CA GLN A 193 -22.42 11.38 5.71
C GLN A 193 -22.41 9.85 5.75
N ASP A 194 -23.58 9.24 5.74
CA ASP A 194 -23.70 7.79 5.54
C ASP A 194 -23.22 7.39 4.13
N GLY A 195 -22.47 6.30 4.05
CA GLY A 195 -21.98 5.75 2.78
C GLY A 195 -20.81 6.52 2.13
N GLN A 196 -20.20 7.48 2.81
CA GLN A 196 -18.94 8.07 2.35
C GLN A 196 -17.79 7.04 2.33
N ALA A 197 -16.74 7.33 1.55
CA ALA A 197 -15.50 6.58 1.65
C ALA A 197 -14.81 6.81 3.00
N HIS A 198 -14.04 5.80 3.42
CA HIS A 198 -13.25 5.85 4.63
C HIS A 198 -11.97 6.69 4.45
N TYR A 199 -11.74 7.62 5.38
CA TYR A 199 -10.51 8.37 5.52
C TYR A 199 -9.55 7.67 6.46
N THR A 200 -8.40 7.26 5.93
CA THR A 200 -7.35 6.62 6.70
C THR A 200 -6.23 7.61 7.01
N VAL A 201 -6.11 8.04 8.25
CA VAL A 201 -4.99 8.87 8.71
C VAL A 201 -4.18 8.07 9.73
N CYS A 202 -2.88 7.99 9.53
CA CYS A 202 -2.01 7.15 10.35
C CYS A 202 -0.71 7.87 10.69
N ASN A 203 -0.45 8.04 11.98
CA ASN A 203 0.89 8.36 12.44
C ASN A 203 1.84 7.18 12.14
N SER A 204 2.86 7.41 11.33
CA SER A 204 3.86 6.41 11.00
C SER A 204 4.89 6.25 12.10
N SER A 205 5.66 5.16 12.04
CA SER A 205 6.91 5.07 12.80
C SER A 205 7.92 6.11 12.31
N LEU A 206 9.00 6.30 13.08
CA LEU A 206 10.11 7.19 12.73
C LEU A 206 11.00 6.52 11.66
N SER A 207 10.43 6.34 10.47
CA SER A 207 11.04 5.70 9.31
C SER A 207 10.49 6.32 8.03
N GLU A 208 11.36 6.85 7.19
CA GLU A 208 10.96 7.44 5.91
C GLU A 208 11.03 6.40 4.79
N PHE A 209 12.11 5.61 4.71
CA PHE A 209 12.35 4.70 3.58
C PHE A 209 11.28 3.60 3.48
N ALA A 210 10.98 2.92 4.59
CA ALA A 210 10.01 1.84 4.60
C ALA A 210 8.58 2.36 4.45
N VAL A 211 8.25 3.49 5.07
CA VAL A 211 6.91 4.08 4.99
C VAL A 211 6.65 4.58 3.57
N LEU A 212 7.59 5.30 2.95
CA LEU A 212 7.41 5.76 1.57
C LEU A 212 7.27 4.59 0.59
N GLY A 213 8.00 3.49 0.81
CA GLY A 213 7.84 2.27 0.01
C GLY A 213 6.51 1.54 0.24
N PHE A 214 5.91 1.66 1.43
CA PHE A 214 4.60 1.10 1.73
C PHE A 214 3.45 1.89 1.08
N GLU A 215 3.62 3.21 0.94
CA GLU A 215 2.61 4.09 0.34
C GLU A 215 2.68 4.17 -1.21
N LEU A 216 3.67 3.54 -1.85
CA LEU A 216 3.85 3.50 -3.31
C LEU A 216 2.96 2.45 -3.99
#